data_AF-A0A4P6UBP0-F1
#
_entry.id   AF-A0A4P6UBP0-F1
#
_cell.length_a   1.000
_cell.length_b   1.000
_cell.length_c   1.000
_cell.angle_alpha   90.00
_cell.angle_beta   90.00
_cell.angle_gamma   90.00
#
_symmetry.space_group_name_H-M   'P 1'
#
loop_
_entity.id
_entity.type
_entity.pdbx_description
1 polymer ?
#
loop_
_entity_poly.entity_id
_entity_poly.type
_entity_poly.pdbx_seq_one_letter_code
_entity_poly.pdbx_strand_id
1 'polypeptide(L)'
;MVGFAHHHRPLSHDELTFVLTRHWRTLGLDLSDDFTDAQAIAAIARITSGNFRLLQRLFSQIRRIMKINELTTITVDVVETARNTDR
;
A
#
# COMPACT_ATOMS: atom_id res chain seq x y z
N MET A 1 -22.22 12.10 -18.30
CA MET A 1 -22.62 10.80 -17.73
C MET A 1 -21.35 9.98 -17.55
N VAL A 2 -20.74 10.00 -16.36
CA VAL A 2 -19.50 9.26 -16.11
C VAL A 2 -19.89 7.81 -15.87
N GLY A 3 -19.50 6.93 -16.79
CA GLY A 3 -19.79 5.50 -16.74
C GLY A 3 -18.98 4.83 -15.63
N PHE A 4 -19.63 4.55 -14.50
CA PHE A 4 -19.09 3.76 -13.39
C PHE A 4 -19.15 2.25 -13.71
N ALA A 5 -18.56 1.87 -14.84
CA ALA A 5 -18.32 0.47 -15.21
C ALA A 5 -16.81 0.25 -15.37
N HIS A 6 -16.00 0.70 -14.41
CA HIS A 6 -14.66 0.15 -14.27
C HIS A 6 -14.83 -1.30 -13.81
N HIS A 7 -14.81 -2.24 -14.76
CA HIS A 7 -14.48 -3.63 -14.46
C HIS A 7 -13.30 -3.60 -13.48
N HIS A 8 -13.43 -4.29 -12.33
CA HIS A 8 -12.37 -4.49 -11.35
C HIS A 8 -11.24 -5.32 -11.97
N ARG A 9 -10.54 -4.76 -12.97
CA ARG A 9 -9.27 -5.31 -13.44
C ARG A 9 -8.24 -5.06 -12.34
N PRO A 10 -7.30 -5.99 -12.15
CA PRO A 10 -6.18 -5.72 -11.27
C PRO A 10 -5.49 -4.44 -11.73
N LEU A 11 -5.11 -3.59 -10.77
CA LEU A 11 -4.38 -2.35 -11.05
C LEU A 11 -3.13 -2.68 -11.86
N SER A 12 -2.87 -1.89 -12.90
CA SER A 12 -1.56 -1.88 -13.54
C SER A 12 -0.49 -1.44 -12.54
N HIS A 13 0.77 -1.77 -12.81
CA HIS A 13 1.90 -1.38 -11.96
C HIS A 13 1.94 0.14 -11.73
N ASP A 14 1.71 0.93 -12.78
CA ASP A 14 1.72 2.39 -12.71
C ASP A 14 0.55 2.95 -11.88
N GLU A 15 -0.64 2.35 -12.01
CA GLU A 15 -1.82 2.73 -11.23
C GLU A 15 -1.63 2.37 -9.75
N LEU A 16 -1.02 1.22 -9.48
CA LEU A 16 -0.70 0.79 -8.13
C LEU A 16 0.29 1.78 -7.51
N THR A 17 1.42 2.07 -8.17
CA THR A 17 2.40 3.06 -7.73
C THR A 17 1.76 4.42 -7.47
N PHE A 18 0.91 4.92 -8.37
CA PHE A 18 0.18 6.19 -8.17
C PHE A 18 -0.68 6.19 -6.91
N VAL A 19 -1.46 5.12 -6.68
CA VAL A 19 -2.30 4.97 -5.49
C VAL A 19 -1.43 4.88 -4.23
N LEU A 20 -0.32 4.15 -4.28
CA LEU A 20 0.63 4.04 -3.16
C LEU A 20 1.20 5.42 -2.82
N THR A 21 1.70 6.16 -3.81
CA THR A 21 2.26 7.50 -3.60
C THR A 21 1.26 8.45 -2.96
N ARG A 22 -0.01 8.39 -3.39
CA ARG A 22 -1.06 9.20 -2.77
C ARG A 22 -1.30 8.79 -1.32
N HIS A 23 -1.31 7.50 -1.00
CA HIS A 23 -1.54 7.00 0.35
C HIS A 23 -0.40 7.33 1.32
N TRP A 24 0.86 7.22 0.90
CA TRP A 24 2.01 7.62 1.72
C TRP A 24 1.90 9.07 2.20
N ARG A 25 1.56 9.99 1.30
CA ARG A 25 1.31 11.40 1.65
C ARG A 25 0.18 11.58 2.67
N THR A 26 -0.88 10.76 2.61
CA THR A 26 -1.97 10.82 3.62
C THR A 26 -1.55 10.32 5.00
N LEU A 27 -0.47 9.55 5.08
CA LEU A 27 0.13 9.11 6.35
C LEU A 27 1.10 10.15 6.91
N GLY A 28 1.33 11.27 6.21
CA GLY A 28 2.34 12.26 6.56
C GLY A 28 3.77 11.77 6.32
N LEU A 29 3.92 10.68 5.55
CA LEU A 29 5.21 10.15 5.15
C LEU A 29 5.62 10.82 3.85
N ASP A 30 6.87 11.25 3.78
CA ASP A 30 7.47 11.55 2.51
C ASP A 30 7.98 10.25 1.90
N LEU A 31 7.68 10.04 0.63
CA LEU A 31 8.32 8.96 -0.12
C LEU A 31 9.71 9.47 -0.45
N SER A 32 10.73 8.98 0.26
CA SER A 32 12.07 9.16 -0.27
C SER A 32 12.24 8.13 -1.37
N ASP A 33 12.88 8.48 -2.49
CA ASP A 33 13.18 7.52 -3.57
C ASP A 33 14.29 6.54 -3.14
N ASP A 34 14.37 6.24 -1.84
CA ASP A 34 15.32 5.36 -1.22
C ASP A 34 14.88 3.90 -1.40
N PHE A 35 15.86 3.01 -1.37
CA PHE A 35 15.68 1.59 -1.60
C PHE A 35 14.61 0.93 -0.71
N THR A 36 14.39 1.45 0.50
CA THR A 36 13.36 0.96 1.44
C THR A 36 11.95 1.14 0.91
N ASP A 37 11.63 2.29 0.32
CA ASP A 37 10.31 2.57 -0.23
C ASP A 37 10.04 1.75 -1.49
N ALA A 38 11.04 1.61 -2.37
CA ALA A 38 10.93 0.76 -3.55
C ALA A 38 10.65 -0.71 -3.19
N GLN A 39 11.31 -1.22 -2.14
CA GLN A 39 11.07 -2.58 -1.65
C GLN A 39 9.66 -2.73 -1.04
N ALA A 40 9.21 -1.76 -0.25
CA ALA A 40 7.88 -1.78 0.34
C ALA A 40 6.79 -1.75 -0.74
N ILE A 41 6.94 -0.91 -1.77
CA ILE A 41 6.08 -0.85 -2.95
C ILE A 41 6.03 -2.21 -3.65
N ALA A 42 7.20 -2.82 -3.90
CA ALA A 42 7.28 -4.13 -4.55
C ALA A 42 6.66 -5.25 -3.70
N ALA A 43 6.79 -5.20 -2.37
CA ALA A 43 6.15 -6.15 -1.46
C ALA A 43 4.61 -6.02 -1.50
N ILE A 44 4.09 -4.80 -1.40
CA ILE A 44 2.65 -4.52 -1.49
C ILE A 44 2.07 -4.97 -2.83
N ALA A 45 2.77 -4.67 -3.94
CA ALA A 45 2.36 -5.09 -5.27
C ALA A 45 2.26 -6.63 -5.37
N ARG A 46 3.26 -7.35 -4.84
CA ARG A 46 3.29 -8.82 -4.82
C ARG A 46 2.17 -9.41 -3.96
N ILE A 47 1.93 -8.88 -2.76
CA ILE A 47 0.89 -9.39 -1.84
C ILE A 47 -0.51 -9.16 -2.41
N THR A 48 -0.73 -8.00 -3.02
CA THR A 48 -2.05 -7.62 -3.51
C THR A 48 -2.34 -8.16 -4.90
N SER A 49 -1.31 -8.45 -5.71
CA SER A 49 -1.42 -8.90 -7.10
C SER A 49 -2.38 -8.02 -7.92
N GLY A 50 -2.36 -6.71 -7.66
CA GLY A 50 -3.26 -5.72 -8.27
C GLY A 50 -4.70 -5.71 -7.74
N ASN A 51 -5.06 -6.55 -6.76
CA ASN A 51 -6.39 -6.55 -6.15
C ASN A 51 -6.58 -5.30 -5.26
N PHE A 52 -7.32 -4.32 -5.78
CA PHE A 52 -7.57 -3.06 -5.09
C PHE A 52 -8.26 -3.23 -3.72
N ARG A 53 -9.18 -4.19 -3.57
CA ARG A 53 -9.85 -4.41 -2.28
C ARG A 53 -8.87 -4.91 -1.23
N LEU A 54 -7.98 -5.83 -1.62
CA LEU A 54 -6.92 -6.33 -0.75
C LEU A 54 -5.90 -5.21 -0.43
N LEU A 55 -5.55 -4.40 -1.42
CA LEU A 55 -4.69 -3.24 -1.24
C LEU A 55 -5.23 -2.26 -0.19
N GLN A 56 -6.51 -1.87 -0.29
CA GLN A 56 -7.14 -0.97 0.68
C GLN A 56 -7.14 -1.56 2.10
N ARG A 57 -7.41 -2.86 2.24
CA ARG A 57 -7.36 -3.55 3.54
C ARG A 57 -5.95 -3.55 4.12
N LEU A 58 -4.96 -3.93 3.31
CA LEU A 58 -3.55 -3.98 3.71
C LEU A 58 -3.09 -2.60 4.19
N PHE A 59 -3.45 -1.53 3.48
CA PHE A 59 -3.12 -0.17 3.89
C PHE A 59 -3.71 0.25 5.22
N SER A 60 -4.96 -0.12 5.49
CA SER A 60 -5.59 0.15 6.78
C SER A 60 -4.79 -0.50 7.93
N GLN A 61 -4.32 -1.74 7.71
CA GLN A 61 -3.48 -2.46 8.69
C GLN A 61 -2.09 -1.82 8.84
N ILE A 62 -1.43 -1.46 7.73
CA ILE A 62 -0.14 -0.73 7.76
C ILE A 62 -0.28 0.55 8.59
N ARG A 63 -1.30 1.36 8.32
CA ARG A 63 -1.56 2.60 9.07
C ARG A 63 -1.73 2.35 10.56
N ARG A 64 -2.45 1.29 10.94
CA ARG A 64 -2.66 0.91 12.34
C ARG A 64 -1.34 0.51 13.00
N ILE A 65 -0.55 -0.33 12.35
CA ILE A 65 0.77 -0.78 12.86
C ILE A 65 1.70 0.41 13.02
N MET A 66 1.79 1.29 12.02
CA MET A 66 2.63 2.48 12.10
C MET A 66 2.22 3.39 13.25
N LYS A 67 0.92 3.63 13.44
CA LYS A 67 0.43 4.46 14.53
C LYS A 67 0.70 3.85 15.91
N ILE A 68 0.53 2.54 16.06
CA ILE A 68 0.75 1.84 17.35
C ILE A 68 2.24 1.83 17.71
N ASN A 69 3.11 1.64 16.73
CA ASN A 69 4.56 1.50 16.94
C ASN A 69 5.33 2.81 16.70
N GLU A 70 4.63 3.93 16.49
CA GLU A 70 5.20 5.25 16.22
C GLU A 70 6.22 5.27 15.07
N LEU A 71 6.00 4.41 14.06
CA LEU A 71 6.88 4.28 12.91
C LEU A 71 6.63 5.41 11.91
N THR A 72 7.71 5.89 11.31
CA THR A 72 7.72 6.96 10.29
C THR A 72 8.14 6.45 8.91
N THR A 73 8.33 5.15 8.74
CA THR A 73 8.73 4.54 7.46
C THR A 73 8.01 3.21 7.28
N ILE A 74 7.50 2.97 6.07
CA ILE A 74 6.91 1.69 5.71
C ILE A 74 8.03 0.79 5.19
N THR A 75 8.46 -0.16 6.00
CA THR A 75 9.42 -1.18 5.60
C THR A 75 8.70 -2.45 5.10
N VAL A 76 9.45 -3.35 4.45
CA VAL A 76 8.95 -4.68 4.09
C VAL A 76 8.39 -5.42 5.31
N ASP A 77 9.02 -5.28 6.48
CA ASP A 77 8.55 -5.93 7.72
C ASP A 77 7.19 -5.40 8.18
N VAL A 78 6.94 -4.09 8.07
CA VAL A 78 5.62 -3.50 8.35
C VAL A 78 4.58 -4.06 7.39
N VAL A 79 4.92 -4.20 6.12
CA VAL A 79 4.04 -4.76 5.08
C VAL A 79 3.70 -6.23 5.36
N GLU A 80 4.68 -7.06 5.69
CA GLU A 80 4.45 -8.47 6.03
C GLU A 80 3.68 -8.64 7.35
N THR A 81 3.93 -7.77 8.34
CA THR A 81 3.18 -7.77 9.61
C THR A 81 1.72 -7.40 9.38
N ALA A 82 1.45 -6.40 8.54
CA ALA A 82 0.10 -5.99 8.17
C ALA A 82 -0.67 -7.10 7.46
N ARG A 83 0.00 -7.88 6.61
CA ARG A 83 -0.58 -9.05 5.94
C ARG A 83 -0.98 -10.15 6.95
N ASN A 84 -0.16 -10.41 7.97
CA ASN A 84 -0.40 -11.49 8.93
C ASN A 84 -1.44 -11.14 10.01
N THR A 85 -1.85 -9.88 10.11
CA THR A 85 -2.84 -9.42 11.11
C THR A 85 -4.28 -9.86 10.77
N ASP A 86 -4.53 -10.40 9.57
CA ASP A 86 -5.83 -10.90 9.08
C ASP A 86 -5.93 -12.45 9.16
N ARG A 87 -5.11 -13.12 9.98
CA ARG A 87 -5.19 -14.58 10.24
C ARG A 87 -5.67 -14.90 11.64
#